data_AF-A0A7J9W422-F1
#
_entry.id   AF-A0A7J9W422-F1
#
_cell.length_a   1.000
_cell.length_b   1.000
_cell.length_c   1.000
_cell.angle_alpha   90.00
_cell.angle_beta   90.00
_cell.angle_gamma   90.00
#
_symmetry.space_group_name_H-M   'P 1'
#
loop_
_entity.id
_entity.type
_entity.pdbx_description
1 polymer ?
#
loop_
_entity_poly.entity_id
_entity_poly.type
_entity_poly.pdbx_seq_one_letter_code
_entity_poly.pdbx_strand_id
1 'polypeptide(L)'
;MRGSGETTRTLAAEAARHGVRVLAHADGGGVLYVDTAADPALATELLVTGLDRLGVCNRVNLLLVAHDVSEALYDELLRAVEQRGITISLPPHDHPLGHEWALDDGREATVTVSRAAGPADAARVASHETPGLAATIVTADAAAATEFLDAYTGTGGFWNASTRLLDGFKLRRVPETGINVDHVPGPRGPVTFEDLYLRQYVVVPVDKL
;
A
#
# COMPACT_ATOMS: atom_id res chain seq x y z
N MET A 1 7.69 6.37 -15.09
CA MET A 1 9.00 5.91 -14.58
C MET A 1 8.78 4.59 -13.84
N ARG A 2 9.77 3.69 -13.81
CA ARG A 2 9.59 2.30 -13.31
C ARG A 2 10.55 1.89 -12.19
N GLY A 3 11.51 2.74 -11.83
CA GLY A 3 12.42 2.47 -10.72
C GLY A 3 11.77 2.74 -9.37
N SER A 4 12.55 2.56 -8.31
CA SER A 4 12.17 2.84 -6.93
C SER A 4 13.26 3.66 -6.22
N GLY A 5 12.94 4.13 -5.01
CA GLY A 5 13.82 4.88 -4.12
C GLY A 5 14.35 6.19 -4.69
N GLU A 6 15.53 6.57 -4.20
CA GLU A 6 16.09 7.92 -4.37
C GLU A 6 16.26 8.33 -5.85
N THR A 7 16.66 7.39 -6.71
CA THR A 7 16.85 7.67 -8.14
C THR A 7 15.55 8.12 -8.81
N THR A 8 14.44 7.42 -8.53
CA THR A 8 13.13 7.75 -9.11
C THR A 8 12.54 8.99 -8.46
N ARG A 9 12.77 9.18 -7.16
CA ARG A 9 12.38 10.40 -6.43
C ARG A 9 13.05 11.64 -7.01
N THR A 10 14.37 11.58 -7.23
CA THR A 10 15.15 12.65 -7.86
C THR A 10 14.64 12.95 -9.28
N LEU A 11 14.42 11.93 -10.11
CA LEU A 11 13.91 12.13 -11.48
C LEU A 11 12.49 12.72 -11.51
N ALA A 12 11.61 12.29 -10.59
CA ALA A 12 10.26 12.82 -10.48
C ALA A 12 10.28 14.29 -10.03
N ALA A 13 11.13 14.64 -9.06
CA ALA A 13 11.31 16.01 -8.61
C ALA A 13 11.86 16.91 -9.72
N GLU A 14 12.82 16.42 -10.50
CA GLU A 14 13.39 17.15 -11.62
C GLU A 14 12.37 17.37 -12.73
N ALA A 15 11.59 16.35 -13.09
CA ALA A 15 10.50 16.49 -14.04
C ALA A 15 9.49 17.57 -13.60
N ALA A 16 9.12 17.60 -12.32
CA ALA A 16 8.22 18.61 -11.78
C ALA A 16 8.79 20.04 -11.89
N ARG A 17 10.09 20.24 -11.60
CA ARG A 17 10.76 21.56 -11.78
C ARG A 17 10.76 22.04 -13.21
N HIS A 18 10.74 21.11 -14.17
CA HIS A 18 10.71 21.38 -15.60
C HIS A 18 9.30 21.35 -16.22
N GLY A 19 8.24 21.25 -15.40
CA GLY A 19 6.85 21.26 -15.88
C GLY A 19 6.42 19.98 -16.60
N VAL A 20 7.14 18.87 -16.39
CA VAL A 20 6.84 17.55 -16.98
C VAL A 20 6.08 16.69 -15.98
N ARG A 21 4.89 16.20 -16.36
CA ARG A 21 4.13 15.24 -15.56
C ARG A 21 4.76 13.85 -15.63
N VAL A 22 4.76 13.14 -14.51
CA VAL A 22 5.28 11.78 -14.40
C VAL A 22 4.23 10.85 -13.82
N LEU A 23 4.26 9.59 -14.28
CA LEU A 23 3.62 8.47 -13.59
C LEU A 23 4.72 7.72 -12.84
N ALA A 24 4.68 7.69 -11.51
CA ALA A 24 5.73 7.09 -10.70
C ALA A 24 5.22 6.57 -9.35
N HIS A 25 5.93 5.58 -8.83
CA HIS A 25 5.84 5.10 -7.45
C HIS A 25 7.28 4.96 -6.92
N ALA A 26 7.92 6.09 -6.62
CA ALA A 26 9.29 6.05 -6.09
C ALA A 26 9.35 5.28 -4.76
N ASP A 27 8.30 5.45 -3.95
CA ASP A 27 8.17 4.88 -2.63
C ASP A 27 6.91 4.00 -2.58
N GLY A 28 7.01 2.88 -1.87
CA GLY A 28 5.96 1.88 -1.70
C GLY A 28 5.75 1.50 -0.24
N GLY A 29 5.73 0.21 0.04
CA GLY A 29 5.41 -0.36 1.35
C GLY A 29 3.91 -0.39 1.62
N GLY A 30 3.30 -1.57 1.49
CA GLY A 30 1.91 -1.79 1.89
C GLY A 30 1.73 -1.86 3.41
N VAL A 31 0.56 -1.44 3.88
CA VAL A 31 0.15 -1.55 5.28
C VAL A 31 -0.85 -2.68 5.45
N LEU A 32 -0.67 -3.51 6.49
CA LEU A 32 -1.66 -4.48 6.94
C LEU A 32 -2.10 -4.10 8.34
N TYR A 33 -3.39 -3.84 8.52
CA TYR A 33 -4.01 -3.59 9.82
C TYR A 33 -4.81 -4.81 10.27
N VAL A 34 -4.47 -5.37 11.43
CA VAL A 34 -5.24 -6.44 12.09
C VAL A 34 -6.14 -5.84 13.15
N ASP A 35 -7.44 -5.88 12.90
CA ASP A 35 -8.47 -5.40 13.82
C ASP A 35 -8.78 -6.43 14.93
N THR A 36 -9.45 -5.98 15.98
CA THR A 36 -9.92 -6.81 17.10
C THR A 36 -10.83 -7.96 16.67
N ALA A 37 -11.66 -7.78 15.63
CA ALA A 37 -12.55 -8.81 15.11
C ALA A 37 -11.92 -9.61 13.94
N ALA A 38 -10.59 -9.58 13.78
CA ALA A 38 -9.90 -10.35 12.76
C ALA A 38 -10.04 -11.86 12.99
N ASP A 39 -10.26 -12.61 11.91
CA ASP A 39 -10.05 -14.06 11.91
C ASP A 39 -8.53 -14.33 12.01
N PRO A 40 -8.06 -15.08 13.03
CA PRO A 40 -6.64 -15.33 13.23
C PRO A 40 -5.94 -15.99 12.03
N ALA A 41 -6.59 -16.99 11.44
CA ALA A 41 -6.00 -17.76 10.35
C ALA A 41 -5.85 -16.88 9.09
N LEU A 42 -6.87 -16.07 8.79
CA LEU A 42 -6.84 -15.14 7.68
C LEU A 42 -5.80 -14.02 7.90
N ALA A 43 -5.69 -13.48 9.11
CA ALA A 43 -4.69 -12.46 9.42
C ALA A 43 -3.26 -12.98 9.23
N THR A 44 -2.99 -14.18 9.74
CA THR A 44 -1.71 -14.89 9.55
C THR A 44 -1.46 -15.18 8.06
N GLU A 45 -2.47 -15.68 7.33
CA GLU A 45 -2.35 -15.95 5.89
C GLU A 45 -2.02 -14.68 5.09
N LEU A 46 -2.74 -13.58 5.31
CA LEU A 46 -2.53 -12.33 4.59
C LEU A 46 -1.19 -11.68 4.91
N LEU A 47 -0.73 -11.78 6.16
CA LEU A 47 0.61 -11.33 6.57
C LEU A 47 1.69 -12.14 5.85
N VAL A 48 1.59 -13.47 5.87
CA VAL A 48 2.54 -14.38 5.22
C VAL A 48 2.51 -14.17 3.70
N THR A 49 1.35 -14.20 3.05
CA THR A 49 1.28 -13.99 1.59
C THR A 49 1.75 -12.59 1.19
N GLY A 50 1.54 -11.58 2.02
CA GLY A 50 2.05 -10.22 1.84
C GLY A 50 3.58 -10.09 1.93
N LEU A 51 4.26 -11.09 2.49
CA LEU A 51 5.71 -11.16 2.66
C LEU A 51 6.36 -12.19 1.71
N ASP A 52 5.68 -12.61 0.64
CA ASP A 52 6.17 -13.59 -0.33
C ASP A 52 7.43 -13.12 -1.09
N ARG A 53 7.50 -11.82 -1.38
CA ARG A 53 8.58 -11.18 -2.14
C ARG A 53 8.98 -9.90 -1.42
N LEU A 54 10.24 -9.82 -1.01
CA LEU A 54 10.70 -8.78 -0.08
C LEU A 54 11.13 -7.46 -0.76
N GLY A 55 11.45 -7.48 -2.05
CA GLY A 55 11.90 -6.31 -2.83
C GLY A 55 10.85 -5.72 -3.78
N VAL A 56 9.56 -5.81 -3.46
CA VAL A 56 8.47 -5.27 -4.30
C VAL A 56 7.67 -4.21 -3.55
N CYS A 57 7.24 -3.15 -4.24
CA CYS A 57 6.62 -1.97 -3.63
C CYS A 57 5.32 -2.26 -2.86
N ASN A 58 4.49 -3.22 -3.26
CA ASN A 58 3.19 -3.49 -2.64
C ASN A 58 3.21 -4.67 -1.63
N ARG A 59 4.39 -5.06 -1.12
CA ARG A 59 4.51 -6.03 -0.01
C ARG A 59 4.00 -5.47 1.32
N VAL A 60 3.78 -6.32 2.31
CA VAL A 60 3.60 -5.84 3.69
C VAL A 60 4.94 -5.29 4.21
N ASN A 61 4.94 -4.01 4.56
CA ASN A 61 6.07 -3.27 5.11
C ASN A 61 5.82 -2.82 6.55
N LEU A 62 4.58 -2.40 6.83
CA LEU A 62 4.10 -1.99 8.15
C LEU A 62 2.90 -2.86 8.54
N LEU A 63 3.03 -3.58 9.65
CA LEU A 63 1.96 -4.29 10.32
C LEU A 63 1.45 -3.43 11.48
N LEU A 64 0.20 -2.99 11.38
CA LEU A 64 -0.52 -2.34 12.46
C LEU A 64 -1.43 -3.37 13.13
N VAL A 65 -1.43 -3.42 14.46
CA VAL A 65 -2.32 -4.32 15.21
C VAL A 65 -3.15 -3.49 16.18
N ALA A 66 -4.47 -3.70 16.24
CA ALA A 66 -5.29 -2.97 17.20
C ALA A 66 -4.82 -3.26 18.64
N HIS A 67 -4.95 -2.26 19.52
CA HIS A 67 -4.54 -2.41 20.92
C HIS A 67 -5.22 -3.58 21.61
N ASP A 68 -6.51 -3.80 21.34
CA ASP A 68 -7.33 -4.79 22.04
C ASP A 68 -7.35 -6.17 21.33
N VAL A 69 -6.47 -6.41 20.36
CA VAL A 69 -6.27 -7.75 19.78
C VAL A 69 -5.77 -8.70 20.88
N SER A 70 -6.33 -9.91 20.93
CA SER A 70 -5.88 -10.93 21.88
C SER A 70 -4.38 -11.19 21.78
N GLU A 71 -3.71 -11.34 22.92
CA GLU A 71 -2.26 -11.61 22.97
C GLU A 71 -1.89 -12.91 22.23
N ALA A 72 -2.78 -13.91 22.22
CA ALA A 72 -2.58 -15.14 21.46
C ALA A 72 -2.44 -14.89 19.95
N LEU A 73 -3.30 -14.03 19.38
CA LEU A 73 -3.21 -13.63 17.97
C LEU A 73 -1.99 -12.74 17.73
N TYR A 74 -1.70 -11.79 18.62
CA TYR A 74 -0.51 -10.95 18.48
C TYR A 74 0.78 -11.79 18.41
N ASP A 75 0.96 -12.73 19.34
CA ASP A 75 2.10 -13.65 19.36
C ASP A 75 2.13 -14.58 18.13
N GLU A 76 0.96 -14.99 17.62
CA GLU A 76 0.88 -15.79 16.39
C GLU A 76 1.40 -15.01 15.18
N LEU A 77 1.01 -13.74 15.02
CA LEU A 77 1.48 -12.88 13.93
C LEU A 77 3.00 -12.70 13.98
N LEU A 78 3.57 -12.44 15.17
CA LEU A 78 5.02 -12.28 15.33
C LEU A 78 5.74 -13.59 14.99
N ARG A 79 5.29 -14.73 15.52
CA ARG A 79 5.88 -16.04 15.21
C ARG A 79 5.81 -16.36 13.71
N ALA A 80 4.72 -16.02 13.04
CA ALA A 80 4.57 -16.25 11.61
C ALA A 80 5.59 -15.46 10.78
N VAL A 81 5.96 -14.24 11.21
CA VAL A 81 7.02 -13.45 10.58
C VAL A 81 8.40 -14.07 10.85
N GLU A 82 8.69 -14.41 12.11
CA GLU A 82 9.98 -15.00 12.52
C GLU A 82 10.27 -16.33 11.82
N GLN A 83 9.25 -17.19 11.66
CA GLN A 83 9.37 -18.48 10.96
C GLN A 83 9.79 -18.35 9.49
N ARG A 84 9.66 -17.16 8.90
CA ARG A 84 10.14 -16.87 7.54
C ARG A 84 11.52 -16.25 7.51
N GLY A 85 12.19 -16.12 8.66
CA GLY A 85 13.49 -15.47 8.78
C GLY A 85 13.41 -13.95 8.56
N ILE A 86 12.25 -13.34 8.77
CA ILE A 86 12.05 -11.90 8.65
C ILE A 86 12.20 -11.29 10.04
N THR A 87 13.01 -10.23 10.11
CA THR A 87 13.24 -9.45 11.33
C THR A 87 12.02 -8.60 11.64
N ILE A 88 11.65 -8.53 12.92
CA ILE A 88 10.56 -7.67 13.39
C ILE A 88 11.18 -6.42 14.02
N SER A 89 10.81 -5.24 13.52
CA SER A 89 11.11 -3.97 14.19
C SER A 89 9.95 -3.58 15.11
N LEU A 90 10.18 -3.64 16.42
CA LEU A 90 9.22 -3.28 17.47
C LEU A 90 9.54 -1.90 18.09
N PRO A 91 8.57 -1.23 18.74
CA PRO A 91 8.82 0.01 19.46
C PRO A 91 9.81 -0.16 20.62
N PRO A 92 10.58 0.89 21.00
CA PRO A 92 10.70 2.16 20.30
C PRO A 92 11.49 2.02 18.99
N HIS A 93 10.98 2.64 17.91
CA HIS A 93 11.63 2.60 16.60
C HIS A 93 12.72 3.67 16.49
N ASP A 94 13.81 3.34 15.79
CA ASP A 94 14.89 4.26 15.41
C ASP A 94 14.74 4.82 13.99
N HIS A 95 13.62 4.52 13.33
CA HIS A 95 13.24 4.95 11.99
C HIS A 95 11.78 5.43 11.94
N PRO A 96 11.36 6.18 10.91
CA PRO A 96 9.94 6.50 10.69
C PRO A 96 9.09 5.23 10.50
N LEU A 97 7.82 5.26 10.89
CA LEU A 97 6.94 4.07 10.81
C LEU A 97 6.81 3.51 9.38
N GLY A 98 6.69 4.39 8.38
CA GLY A 98 6.65 3.99 6.97
C GLY A 98 8.02 3.85 6.29
N HIS A 99 9.10 3.65 7.04
CA HIS A 99 10.40 3.31 6.44
C HIS A 99 10.26 2.06 5.55
N GLU A 100 10.57 2.17 4.26
CA GLU A 100 10.39 1.09 3.29
C GLU A 100 11.60 0.15 3.27
N TRP A 101 11.46 -1.01 3.90
CA TRP A 101 12.51 -2.02 3.99
C TRP A 101 12.95 -2.58 2.64
N ALA A 102 12.06 -2.56 1.64
CA ALA A 102 12.37 -3.01 0.28
C ALA A 102 13.45 -2.14 -0.41
N LEU A 103 13.76 -0.96 0.15
CA LEU A 103 14.79 -0.04 -0.35
C LEU A 103 16.06 -0.02 0.52
N ASP A 104 16.09 -0.77 1.61
CA ASP A 104 17.23 -0.86 2.53
C ASP A 104 18.03 -2.13 2.24
N ASP A 105 19.07 -1.99 1.41
CA ASP A 105 19.91 -3.10 0.95
C ASP A 105 20.49 -3.89 2.15
N GLY A 106 20.18 -5.18 2.22
CA GLY A 106 20.59 -6.08 3.31
C GLY A 106 19.67 -6.06 4.55
N ARG A 107 18.62 -5.23 4.56
CA ARG A 107 17.57 -5.19 5.60
C ARG A 107 16.17 -5.40 5.03
N GLU A 108 16.07 -5.87 3.79
CA GLU A 108 14.79 -6.13 3.12
C GLU A 108 13.98 -7.19 3.85
N ALA A 109 14.64 -8.13 4.52
CA ALA A 109 14.01 -9.10 5.41
C ALA A 109 13.62 -8.49 6.77
N THR A 110 12.89 -7.37 6.75
CA THR A 110 12.35 -6.71 7.94
C THR A 110 10.88 -6.32 7.72
N VAL A 111 10.11 -6.24 8.81
CA VAL A 111 8.78 -5.63 8.86
C VAL A 111 8.65 -4.77 10.12
N THR A 112 8.06 -3.59 9.99
CA THR A 112 7.76 -2.74 11.15
C THR A 112 6.45 -3.20 11.77
N VAL A 113 6.40 -3.33 13.09
CA VAL A 113 5.18 -3.67 13.83
C VAL A 113 4.87 -2.56 14.84
N SER A 114 3.64 -2.06 14.81
CA SER A 114 3.16 -1.06 15.77
C SER A 114 1.71 -1.31 16.15
N ARG A 115 1.28 -0.74 17.28
CA ARG A 115 -0.12 -0.77 17.71
C ARG A 115 -0.88 0.43 17.15
N ALA A 116 -2.17 0.25 16.89
CA ALA A 116 -3.08 1.32 16.46
C ALA A 116 -4.31 1.41 17.36
N ALA A 117 -4.84 2.62 17.57
CA ALA A 117 -6.00 2.85 18.45
C ALA A 117 -7.30 2.25 17.92
N GLY A 118 -7.42 2.07 16.61
CA GLY A 118 -8.60 1.54 15.93
C GLY A 118 -8.52 1.72 14.42
N PRO A 119 -9.60 1.40 13.69
CA PRO A 119 -9.61 1.41 12.22
C PRO A 119 -9.30 2.78 11.61
N ALA A 120 -9.94 3.87 12.04
CA ALA A 120 -9.66 5.20 11.51
C ALA A 120 -8.22 5.68 11.82
N ASP A 121 -7.70 5.35 13.00
CA ASP A 121 -6.32 5.70 13.37
C ASP A 121 -5.31 4.94 12.53
N ALA A 122 -5.52 3.63 12.33
CA ALA A 122 -4.70 2.81 11.44
C ALA A 122 -4.72 3.32 10.00
N ALA A 123 -5.89 3.72 9.49
CA ALA A 123 -6.03 4.31 8.16
C ALA A 123 -5.32 5.65 8.02
N ARG A 124 -5.34 6.49 9.08
CA ARG A 124 -4.57 7.75 9.15
C ARG A 124 -3.07 7.50 9.13
N VAL A 125 -2.56 6.59 9.95
CA VAL A 125 -1.13 6.19 9.93
C VAL A 125 -0.77 5.69 8.53
N ALA A 126 -1.58 4.81 7.94
CA ALA A 126 -1.37 4.32 6.58
C ALA A 126 -1.38 5.42 5.52
N SER A 127 -2.15 6.49 5.72
CA SER A 127 -2.27 7.61 4.77
C SER A 127 -1.17 8.66 4.91
N HIS A 128 -0.64 8.87 6.12
CA HIS A 128 0.20 10.02 6.44
C HIS A 128 1.63 9.67 6.86
N GLU A 129 1.83 8.48 7.43
CA GLU A 129 3.15 7.99 7.82
C GLU A 129 3.77 7.06 6.77
N THR A 130 3.07 6.79 5.67
CA THR A 130 3.53 5.96 4.55
C THR A 130 3.27 6.66 3.21
N PRO A 131 3.84 6.17 2.09
CA PRO A 131 3.60 6.73 0.75
C PRO A 131 2.15 6.65 0.25
N GLY A 132 1.25 5.94 0.95
CA GLY A 132 -0.15 5.83 0.52
C GLY A 132 -0.33 4.94 -0.72
N LEU A 133 0.54 3.95 -0.92
CA LEU A 133 0.44 3.00 -2.03
C LEU A 133 -0.78 2.08 -1.86
N ALA A 134 -0.76 1.23 -0.83
CA ALA A 134 -1.79 0.24 -0.57
C ALA A 134 -1.94 0.00 0.94
N ALA A 135 -3.17 -0.22 1.41
CA ALA A 135 -3.42 -0.66 2.78
C ALA A 135 -4.59 -1.64 2.84
N THR A 136 -4.48 -2.66 3.69
CA THR A 136 -5.57 -3.60 3.95
C THR A 136 -5.95 -3.61 5.43
N ILE A 137 -7.23 -3.72 5.71
CA ILE A 137 -7.76 -4.13 7.02
C ILE A 137 -8.11 -5.61 6.98
N VAL A 138 -7.82 -6.33 8.07
CA VAL A 138 -8.28 -7.69 8.32
C VAL A 138 -9.28 -7.66 9.48
N THR A 139 -10.55 -7.93 9.20
CA THR A 139 -11.64 -7.90 10.19
C THR A 139 -12.87 -8.68 9.71
N ALA A 140 -13.64 -9.27 10.63
CA ALA A 140 -14.99 -9.74 10.36
C ALA A 140 -16.06 -8.65 10.60
N ASP A 141 -15.70 -7.51 11.20
CA ASP A 141 -16.60 -6.40 11.45
C ASP A 141 -16.69 -5.45 10.24
N ALA A 142 -17.84 -5.43 9.60
CA ALA A 142 -18.11 -4.55 8.46
C ALA A 142 -18.07 -3.06 8.82
N ALA A 143 -18.39 -2.69 10.06
CA ALA A 143 -18.33 -1.30 10.52
C ALA A 143 -16.87 -0.84 10.60
N ALA A 144 -15.99 -1.65 11.21
CA ALA A 144 -14.55 -1.41 11.25
C ALA A 144 -13.93 -1.34 9.84
N ALA A 145 -14.34 -2.22 8.94
CA ALA A 145 -13.88 -2.20 7.55
C ALA A 145 -14.29 -0.91 6.82
N THR A 146 -15.53 -0.48 7.00
CA THR A 146 -16.05 0.77 6.42
C THR A 146 -15.30 1.98 6.98
N GLU A 147 -15.13 2.05 8.30
CA GLU A 147 -14.40 3.13 8.96
C GLU A 147 -12.95 3.25 8.44
N PHE A 148 -12.25 2.12 8.30
CA PHE A 148 -10.89 2.11 7.75
C PHE A 148 -10.86 2.60 6.29
N LEU A 149 -11.75 2.08 5.44
CA LEU A 149 -11.75 2.38 4.01
C LEU A 149 -12.21 3.81 3.71
N ASP A 150 -13.14 4.35 4.48
CA ASP A 150 -13.59 5.75 4.37
C ASP A 150 -12.48 6.74 4.79
N ALA A 151 -11.66 6.35 5.77
CA ALA A 151 -10.56 7.18 6.27
C ALA A 151 -9.27 7.04 5.45
N TYR A 152 -9.05 5.93 4.74
CA TYR A 152 -7.83 5.68 4.00
C TYR A 152 -7.80 6.46 2.68
N THR A 153 -6.71 7.20 2.45
CA THR A 153 -6.58 8.10 1.29
C THR A 153 -5.56 7.64 0.24
N GLY A 154 -4.99 6.45 0.38
CA GLY A 154 -4.02 5.91 -0.58
C GLY A 154 -4.63 5.42 -1.91
N THR A 155 -3.83 4.76 -2.75
CA THR A 155 -4.27 4.38 -4.11
C THR A 155 -5.12 3.11 -4.16
N GLY A 156 -4.96 2.21 -3.19
CA GLY A 156 -5.76 0.98 -3.08
C GLY A 156 -6.03 0.61 -1.62
N GLY A 157 -7.29 0.68 -1.22
CA GLY A 157 -7.80 0.16 0.05
C GLY A 157 -8.37 -1.24 -0.12
N PHE A 158 -8.05 -2.14 0.81
CA PHE A 158 -8.45 -3.55 0.76
C PHE A 158 -9.10 -3.98 2.07
N TRP A 159 -10.02 -4.93 2.00
CA TRP A 159 -10.61 -5.59 3.16
C TRP A 159 -10.45 -7.09 2.98
N ASN A 160 -9.78 -7.74 3.93
CA ASN A 160 -9.54 -9.20 3.91
C ASN A 160 -8.86 -9.68 2.63
N ALA A 161 -7.99 -8.86 2.04
CA ALA A 161 -7.32 -9.14 0.78
C ALA A 161 -5.90 -8.56 0.76
N SER A 162 -4.96 -9.29 0.14
CA SER A 162 -3.56 -8.88 0.14
C SER A 162 -3.34 -7.61 -0.69
N THR A 163 -2.55 -6.67 -0.16
CA THR A 163 -2.07 -5.48 -0.90
C THR A 163 -1.24 -5.84 -2.14
N ARG A 164 -0.70 -7.06 -2.20
CA ARG A 164 -0.01 -7.64 -3.36
C ARG A 164 -0.90 -7.72 -4.61
N LEU A 165 -2.21 -7.62 -4.44
CA LEU A 165 -3.18 -7.57 -5.54
C LEU A 165 -3.22 -6.20 -6.24
N LEU A 166 -2.61 -5.15 -5.68
CA LEU A 166 -2.50 -3.85 -6.33
C LEU A 166 -1.53 -3.93 -7.52
N ASP A 167 -2.04 -4.39 -8.66
CA ASP A 167 -1.33 -4.61 -9.92
C ASP A 167 -2.35 -4.62 -11.08
N GLY A 168 -2.03 -3.96 -12.18
CA GLY A 168 -2.94 -3.80 -13.32
C GLY A 168 -3.38 -5.14 -13.93
N PHE A 169 -2.51 -6.14 -14.02
CA PHE A 169 -2.87 -7.44 -14.57
C PHE A 169 -3.75 -8.23 -13.61
N LYS A 170 -3.44 -8.20 -12.32
CA LYS A 170 -4.25 -8.90 -11.31
C LYS A 170 -5.67 -8.34 -11.22
N LEU A 171 -5.82 -7.01 -11.27
CA LEU A 171 -7.12 -6.35 -11.14
C LEU A 171 -7.92 -6.26 -12.45
N ARG A 172 -7.24 -6.04 -13.58
CA ARG A 172 -7.88 -5.69 -14.87
C ARG A 172 -7.56 -6.66 -15.99
N ARG A 173 -6.74 -7.69 -15.76
CA ARG A 173 -6.33 -8.71 -16.74
C ARG A 173 -5.65 -8.13 -17.99
N VAL A 174 -5.03 -6.95 -17.86
CA VAL A 174 -4.24 -6.28 -18.90
C VAL A 174 -2.89 -5.84 -18.34
N PRO A 175 -1.84 -5.70 -19.18
CA PRO A 175 -0.52 -5.30 -18.71
C PRO A 175 -0.51 -3.93 -18.00
N GLU A 176 0.31 -3.81 -16.96
CA GLU A 176 0.45 -2.58 -16.18
C GLU A 176 1.48 -1.60 -16.79
N THR A 177 1.05 -0.36 -17.05
CA THR A 177 1.88 0.81 -17.43
C THR A 177 2.67 1.39 -16.24
N GLY A 178 2.28 1.05 -15.02
CA GLY A 178 3.02 1.32 -13.78
C GLY A 178 2.16 2.06 -12.79
N ILE A 179 2.29 1.71 -11.52
CA ILE A 179 1.54 2.41 -10.48
C ILE A 179 1.93 3.88 -10.46
N ASN A 180 0.94 4.77 -10.37
CA ASN A 180 1.13 6.18 -10.09
C ASN A 180 0.58 6.52 -8.70
N VAL A 181 1.46 7.00 -7.82
CA VAL A 181 1.09 7.53 -6.50
C VAL A 181 1.09 9.05 -6.58
N ASP A 182 -0.10 9.63 -6.74
CA ASP A 182 -0.34 11.07 -6.82
C ASP A 182 -1.69 11.39 -6.15
N HIS A 183 -1.91 12.66 -5.78
CA HIS A 183 -3.10 13.13 -5.05
C HIS A 183 -3.90 14.18 -5.83
N VAL A 184 -3.71 14.25 -7.15
CA VAL A 184 -4.46 15.14 -8.05
C VAL A 184 -5.24 14.34 -9.10
N PRO A 185 -6.26 14.93 -9.75
CA PRO A 185 -6.97 14.27 -10.85
C PRO A 185 -6.03 13.79 -11.97
N GLY A 186 -6.18 12.53 -12.36
CA GLY A 186 -5.36 11.85 -13.36
C GLY A 186 -5.30 10.34 -13.12
N PRO A 187 -4.51 9.59 -13.91
CA PRO A 187 -4.25 8.17 -13.66
C PRO A 187 -3.63 7.98 -12.27
N ARG A 188 -4.19 7.09 -11.46
CA ARG A 188 -3.80 6.87 -10.06
C ARG A 188 -3.93 5.40 -9.69
N GLY A 189 -3.01 4.88 -8.89
CA GLY A 189 -2.90 3.44 -8.65
C GLY A 189 -2.36 2.72 -9.88
N PRO A 190 -2.70 1.44 -10.10
CA PRO A 190 -2.34 0.68 -11.29
C PRO A 190 -2.81 1.36 -12.58
N VAL A 191 -1.88 1.92 -13.35
CA VAL A 191 -2.17 2.55 -14.64
C VAL A 191 -2.09 1.51 -15.75
N THR A 192 -3.03 1.54 -16.68
CA THR A 192 -3.07 0.68 -17.86
C THR A 192 -3.04 1.52 -19.14
N PHE A 193 -3.23 0.90 -20.32
CA PHE A 193 -3.29 1.66 -21.58
C PHE A 193 -4.56 2.52 -21.69
N GLU A 194 -5.65 2.16 -20.98
CA GLU A 194 -6.93 2.86 -21.01
C GLU A 194 -6.84 4.29 -20.44
N ASP A 195 -5.83 4.54 -19.61
CA ASP A 195 -5.60 5.81 -18.92
C ASP A 195 -4.75 6.80 -19.75
N LEU A 196 -4.16 6.35 -20.86
CA LEU A 196 -3.16 7.08 -21.63
C LEU A 196 -3.77 7.86 -22.80
N TYR A 197 -4.75 8.70 -22.50
CA TYR A 197 -5.38 9.57 -23.49
C TYR A 197 -5.61 10.98 -22.94
N LEU A 198 -5.82 11.92 -23.85
CA LEU A 198 -6.27 13.27 -23.52
C LEU A 198 -7.66 13.50 -24.11
N ARG A 199 -8.55 14.10 -23.32
CA ARG A 199 -9.90 14.43 -23.77
C ARG A 199 -9.86 15.57 -24.80
N GLN A 200 -10.54 15.39 -25.92
CA GLN A 200 -10.80 16.42 -26.91
C GLN A 200 -12.30 16.56 -27.14
N TYR A 201 -12.80 17.80 -27.16
CA TYR A 201 -14.16 18.10 -27.61
C TYR A 201 -14.11 18.52 -29.07
N VAL A 202 -15.09 18.06 -29.85
CA VAL A 202 -15.27 18.43 -31.25
C VAL A 202 -16.70 18.92 -31.42
N VAL A 203 -16.86 20.13 -31.97
CA VAL A 203 -18.16 20.72 -32.27
C VAL A 203 -18.30 20.78 -33.78
N VAL A 204 -19.32 20.11 -34.31
CA VAL A 204 -19.66 20.12 -35.74
C VAL A 204 -21.11 20.58 -35.91
N PRO A 205 -21.44 21.20 -37.06
CA PRO A 205 -22.82 21.47 -37.40
C PRO A 205 -23.65 20.18 -37.42
N VAL A 206 -24.89 20.24 -36.95
CA VAL A 206 -25.78 19.07 -36.87
C VAL A 206 -26.07 18.47 -38.25
N ASP A 207 -26.00 19.27 -39.32
CA ASP A 207 -26.21 18.84 -40.70
C ASP A 207 -24.97 18.20 -41.36
N LYS A 208 -23.87 18.00 -40.61
CA LYS A 208 -22.60 17.45 -41.09
C LYS A 208 -22.17 16.14 -40.40
N LEU A 209 -23.06 15.53 -39.60
CA LEU A 209 -22.88 14.19 -39.01
C LEU A 209 -23.55 13.11 -39.85
#